data_AF-A0A660TH31-F1
#
_entry.id   AF-A0A660TH31-F1
#
_cell.length_a   1.000
_cell.length_b   1.000
_cell.length_c   1.000
_cell.angle_alpha   90.00
_cell.angle_beta   90.00
_cell.angle_gamma   90.00
#
_symmetry.space_group_name_H-M   'P 1'
#
loop_
_entity.id
_entity.type
_entity.pdbx_description
1 polymer ?
#
loop_
_entity_poly.entity_id
_entity_poly.type
_entity_poly.pdbx_seq_one_letter_code
_entity_poly.pdbx_strand_id
1 'polypeptide(L)'
;MEIYVNWVKTNPLLSAFIQFAVLGTLGEFISISIKQKKIGPIGNWWQTLSKVLAWGILGIIIKYGFVGIKGAVRALISNGLFPGIFKDGLGWAFSVSVATNLFFGPQMMFFHRLEENIIHWKWDLKGLVAAFKTLIWFWIPAHTVTFILPVNYQIGLAAIWSIALGIILGITLPRNKN
;
A
#
# COMPACT_ATOMS: atom_id res chain seq x y z
N MET A 1 6.56 -6.14 21.86
CA MET A 1 5.28 -5.99 21.13
C MET A 1 4.41 -4.86 21.68
N GLU A 2 4.28 -4.72 23.01
CA GLU A 2 3.44 -3.66 23.61
C GLU A 2 3.87 -2.23 23.28
N ILE A 3 5.18 -1.95 23.25
CA ILE A 3 5.72 -0.62 22.87
C ILE A 3 5.22 -0.21 21.48
N TYR A 4 5.31 -1.12 20.50
CA TYR A 4 4.84 -0.87 19.13
C TYR A 4 3.33 -0.61 19.12
N VAL A 5 2.55 -1.46 19.78
CA VAL A 5 1.09 -1.32 19.82
C VAL A 5 0.70 0.02 20.48
N ASN A 6 1.37 0.40 21.56
CA ASN A 6 1.13 1.68 22.23
C ASN A 6 1.46 2.85 21.31
N TRP A 7 2.61 2.82 20.64
CA TRP A 7 3.01 3.86 19.70
C TRP A 7 2.00 4.04 18.55
N VAL A 8 1.56 2.95 17.91
CA VAL A 8 0.58 3.01 16.82
C VAL A 8 -0.78 3.51 17.30
N LYS A 9 -1.20 3.17 18.53
CA LYS A 9 -2.44 3.66 19.13
C LYS A 9 -2.38 5.16 19.44
N THR A 10 -1.30 5.62 20.06
CA THR A 10 -1.13 7.03 20.45
C THR A 10 -0.91 7.93 19.22
N ASN A 11 -0.23 7.41 18.19
CA ASN A 11 0.18 8.18 17.03
C ASN A 11 -0.28 7.52 15.72
N PRO A 12 -1.59 7.37 15.46
CA PRO A 12 -2.10 6.53 14.36
C PRO A 12 -1.72 7.03 12.97
N LEU A 13 -1.64 8.35 12.76
CA LEU A 13 -1.26 8.92 11.46
C LEU A 13 0.25 9.00 11.30
N LEU A 14 0.96 9.48 12.33
CA LEU A 14 2.41 9.58 12.30
C LEU A 14 3.08 8.20 12.20
N SER A 15 2.55 7.18 12.88
CA SER A 15 3.05 5.81 12.74
C SER A 15 2.80 5.23 11.35
N ALA A 16 1.67 5.56 10.70
CA ALA A 16 1.42 5.16 9.32
C ALA A 16 2.40 5.86 8.36
N PHE A 17 2.62 7.16 8.56
CA PHE A 17 3.60 7.94 7.80
C PHE A 17 4.99 7.31 7.89
N ILE A 18 5.51 7.12 9.12
CA ILE A 18 6.87 6.63 9.33
C ILE A 18 7.04 5.21 8.76
N GLN A 19 6.08 4.31 8.99
CA GLN A 19 6.18 2.93 8.50
C GLN A 19 6.21 2.87 6.97
N PHE A 20 5.36 3.63 6.27
CA PHE A 20 5.37 3.65 4.81
C PHE A 20 6.55 4.44 4.24
N ALA A 21 6.93 5.57 4.84
CA ALA A 21 8.11 6.34 4.44
C ALA A 21 9.37 5.47 4.44
N VAL A 22 9.54 4.61 5.44
CA VAL A 22 10.68 3.69 5.53
C VAL A 22 10.50 2.47 4.61
N LEU A 23 9.44 1.69 4.79
CA LEU A 23 9.30 0.38 4.15
C LEU A 23 8.87 0.50 2.67
N GLY A 24 8.09 1.51 2.33
CA GLY A 24 7.74 1.84 0.94
C GLY A 24 8.97 2.24 0.13
N THR A 25 9.76 3.19 0.65
CA THR A 25 11.03 3.60 0.04
C THR A 25 12.01 2.43 -0.07
N LEU A 26 12.10 1.59 0.97
CA LEU A 26 12.95 0.41 0.94
C LEU A 26 12.50 -0.60 -0.14
N GLY A 27 11.20 -0.85 -0.26
CA GLY A 27 10.66 -1.72 -1.31
C GLY A 27 10.99 -1.22 -2.72
N GLU A 28 10.90 0.09 -2.93
CA GLU A 28 11.29 0.70 -4.20
C GLU A 28 12.80 0.59 -4.49
N PHE A 29 13.63 0.88 -3.49
CA PHE A 29 15.07 0.69 -3.57
C PHE A 29 15.45 -0.76 -3.92
N ILE A 30 14.80 -1.74 -3.29
CA ILE A 30 14.99 -3.16 -3.57
C ILE A 30 14.59 -3.49 -5.01
N SER A 31 13.43 -3.01 -5.46
CA SER A 31 12.94 -3.22 -6.83
C SER A 31 13.96 -2.73 -7.87
N ILE A 32 14.47 -1.51 -7.70
CA ILE A 32 15.47 -0.91 -8.58
C ILE A 32 16.78 -1.70 -8.52
N SER A 33 17.24 -2.05 -7.32
CA SER A 33 18.50 -2.77 -7.12
C SER A 33 18.51 -4.14 -7.79
N ILE A 34 17.40 -4.89 -7.65
CA ILE A 34 17.22 -6.20 -8.32
C ILE A 34 17.17 -6.00 -9.83
N LYS A 35 16.34 -5.08 -10.32
CA LYS A 35 16.17 -4.81 -11.75
C LYS A 35 17.50 -4.41 -12.42
N GLN A 36 18.34 -3.64 -11.75
CA GLN A 36 19.63 -3.17 -12.26
C GLN A 36 20.79 -4.12 -11.95
N LYS A 37 20.60 -5.13 -11.09
CA LYS A 37 21.66 -5.98 -10.51
C LYS A 37 22.80 -5.20 -9.85
N LYS A 38 22.51 -3.99 -9.38
CA LYS A 38 23.46 -3.09 -8.73
C LYS A 38 22.73 -2.32 -7.66
N ILE A 39 23.39 -2.13 -6.51
CA ILE A 39 22.91 -1.22 -5.49
C ILE A 39 23.12 0.21 -6.00
N GLY A 40 22.01 0.91 -6.22
CA GLY A 40 21.99 2.25 -6.79
C GLY A 40 20.92 3.11 -6.14
N PRO A 41 21.11 4.44 -6.09
CA PRO A 41 20.10 5.32 -5.52
C PRO A 41 18.84 5.34 -6.38
N ILE A 42 17.68 5.60 -5.76
CA ILE A 42 16.39 5.70 -6.46
C ILE A 42 16.40 6.86 -7.48
N GLY A 43 17.21 7.88 -7.22
CA GLY A 43 17.44 9.03 -8.08
C GLY A 43 18.52 9.93 -7.49
N ASN A 44 18.46 11.23 -7.76
CA ASN A 44 19.29 12.17 -7.01
C ASN A 44 18.80 12.31 -5.55
N TRP A 45 19.57 13.02 -4.72
CA TRP A 45 19.25 13.22 -3.30
C TRP A 45 17.84 13.81 -3.10
N TRP A 46 17.48 14.83 -3.86
CA TRP A 46 16.16 15.49 -3.77
C TRP A 46 15.01 14.57 -4.17
N GLN A 47 15.18 13.77 -5.23
CA GLN A 47 14.18 12.78 -5.65
C GLN A 47 13.98 11.71 -4.59
N THR A 48 15.07 11.25 -3.97
CA THR A 48 14.99 10.25 -2.90
C THR A 48 14.23 10.81 -1.69
N LEU A 49 14.54 12.04 -1.28
CA LEU A 49 13.83 12.70 -0.18
C LEU A 49 12.34 12.89 -0.50
N SER A 50 12.01 13.35 -1.70
CA SER A 50 10.63 13.51 -2.14
C SER A 50 9.87 12.19 -2.14
N LYS A 51 10.51 11.07 -2.50
CA LYS A 51 9.90 9.73 -2.44
C LYS A 51 9.64 9.25 -1.01
N VAL A 52 10.56 9.51 -0.08
CA VAL A 52 10.34 9.23 1.35
C VAL A 52 9.09 9.96 1.86
N LEU A 53 8.96 11.24 1.52
CA LEU A 53 7.80 12.04 1.90
C LEU A 53 6.51 11.55 1.22
N ALA A 54 6.59 11.25 -0.08
CA ALA A 54 5.46 10.75 -0.86
C ALA A 54 4.93 9.42 -0.29
N TRP A 55 5.80 8.45 -0.05
CA TRP A 55 5.44 7.20 0.63
C TRP A 55 4.84 7.43 2.02
N GLY A 56 5.39 8.36 2.81
CA GLY A 56 4.83 8.70 4.11
C GLY A 56 3.41 9.27 4.02
N ILE A 57 3.17 10.20 3.10
CA ILE A 57 1.83 10.76 2.84
C ILE A 57 0.88 9.65 2.37
N LEU A 58 1.35 8.76 1.51
CA LEU A 58 0.60 7.59 1.06
C LEU A 58 0.18 6.70 2.23
N GLY A 59 1.05 6.51 3.22
CA GLY A 59 0.74 5.78 4.45
C GLY A 59 -0.44 6.37 5.23
N ILE A 60 -0.52 7.70 5.32
CA ILE A 60 -1.65 8.41 5.92
C ILE A 60 -2.93 8.17 5.11
N ILE A 61 -2.86 8.30 3.79
CA ILE A 61 -3.99 8.08 2.87
C ILE A 61 -4.50 6.63 2.98
N ILE A 62 -3.60 5.65 3.03
CA ILE A 62 -3.93 4.22 3.22
C ILE A 62 -4.60 4.00 4.58
N LYS A 63 -4.12 4.65 5.66
CA LYS A 63 -4.77 4.58 6.98
C LYS A 63 -6.22 5.06 6.92
N TYR A 64 -6.48 6.19 6.26
CA TYR A 64 -7.84 6.68 6.06
C TYR A 64 -8.67 5.70 5.23
N GLY A 65 -8.13 5.19 4.12
CA GLY A 65 -8.80 4.19 3.28
C GLY A 65 -9.20 2.94 4.06
N PHE A 66 -8.29 2.39 4.88
CA PHE A 66 -8.56 1.20 5.69
C PHE A 66 -9.67 1.44 6.72
N VAL A 67 -9.66 2.59 7.39
CA VAL A 67 -10.70 2.93 8.38
C VAL A 67 -12.04 3.18 7.68
N GLY A 68 -12.04 3.97 6.61
CA GLY A 68 -13.23 4.34 5.85
C GLY A 68 -13.93 3.13 5.22
N ILE A 69 -13.19 2.26 4.54
CA ILE A 69 -13.76 1.08 3.88
C ILE A 69 -14.33 0.09 4.90
N LYS A 70 -13.66 -0.13 6.04
CA LYS A 70 -14.25 -0.95 7.12
C LYS A 70 -15.54 -0.36 7.65
N GLY A 71 -15.61 0.96 7.78
CA GLY A 71 -16.84 1.67 8.13
C GLY A 71 -17.95 1.40 7.11
N ALA A 72 -17.63 1.54 5.81
CA ALA A 72 -18.57 1.29 4.72
C ALA A 72 -19.08 -0.17 4.71
N VAL A 73 -18.19 -1.17 4.82
CA VAL A 73 -18.59 -2.59 4.84
C VAL A 73 -19.48 -2.89 6.06
N ARG A 74 -19.17 -2.35 7.24
CA ARG A 74 -20.04 -2.48 8.42
C ARG A 74 -21.42 -1.86 8.17
N ALA A 75 -21.47 -0.68 7.57
CA ALA A 75 -22.72 -0.01 7.25
C ALA A 75 -23.57 -0.87 6.31
N LEU A 76 -22.98 -1.45 5.26
CA LEU A 76 -23.68 -2.34 4.33
C LEU A 76 -24.25 -3.58 5.03
N ILE A 77 -23.48 -4.21 5.92
CA ILE A 77 -23.96 -5.35 6.72
C ILE A 77 -25.13 -4.93 7.63
N SER A 78 -24.99 -3.81 8.34
CA SER A 78 -26.02 -3.33 9.28
C SER A 78 -27.34 -2.94 8.61
N ASN A 79 -27.30 -2.53 7.34
CA ASN A 79 -28.47 -2.19 6.54
C ASN A 79 -29.01 -3.39 5.73
N GLY A 80 -28.50 -4.61 5.95
CA GLY A 80 -28.94 -5.81 5.23
C GLY A 80 -28.54 -5.85 3.74
N LEU A 81 -27.66 -4.94 3.30
CA LEU A 81 -27.17 -4.84 1.92
C LEU A 81 -25.97 -5.76 1.65
N PHE A 82 -25.43 -6.41 2.69
CA PHE A 82 -24.36 -7.38 2.58
C PHE A 82 -24.60 -8.55 3.54
N PRO A 83 -24.29 -9.81 3.15
CA PRO A 83 -24.63 -10.95 3.99
C PRO A 83 -23.93 -10.91 5.35
N GLY A 84 -24.72 -11.02 6.43
CA GLY A 84 -24.21 -10.93 7.80
C GLY A 84 -23.20 -12.00 8.19
N ILE A 85 -23.09 -13.09 7.43
CA ILE A 85 -22.05 -14.12 7.60
C ILE A 85 -20.62 -13.59 7.43
N PHE A 86 -20.46 -12.46 6.73
CA PHE A 86 -19.17 -11.80 6.50
C PHE A 86 -18.84 -10.74 7.55
N LYS A 87 -19.54 -10.72 8.70
CA LYS A 87 -19.27 -9.74 9.76
C LYS A 87 -17.97 -9.97 10.52
N ASP A 88 -17.50 -11.23 10.57
CA ASP A 88 -16.33 -11.65 11.35
C ASP A 88 -15.41 -12.61 10.56
N GLY A 89 -14.24 -12.89 11.13
CA GLY A 89 -13.30 -13.91 10.67
C GLY A 89 -12.74 -13.67 9.26
N LEU A 90 -12.49 -14.77 8.55
CA LEU A 90 -11.92 -14.75 7.19
C LEU A 90 -12.87 -14.06 6.19
N GLY A 91 -14.17 -14.28 6.35
CA GLY A 91 -15.19 -13.65 5.50
C GLY A 91 -15.11 -12.13 5.57
N TRP A 92 -15.06 -11.57 6.78
CA TRP A 92 -14.85 -10.14 7.00
C TRP A 92 -13.57 -9.62 6.35
N ALA A 93 -12.45 -10.29 6.60
CA ALA A 93 -11.16 -9.85 6.08
C ALA A 93 -11.12 -9.84 4.54
N PHE A 94 -11.69 -10.87 3.90
CA PHE A 94 -11.83 -10.95 2.45
C PHE A 94 -12.74 -9.84 1.91
N SER A 95 -13.91 -9.62 2.51
CA SER A 95 -14.84 -8.57 2.06
C SER A 95 -14.25 -7.17 2.15
N VAL A 96 -13.58 -6.84 3.26
CA VAL A 96 -12.87 -5.55 3.41
C VAL A 96 -11.73 -5.45 2.41
N SER A 97 -11.02 -6.55 2.14
CA SER A 97 -9.95 -6.58 1.14
C SER A 97 -10.46 -6.31 -0.27
N VAL A 98 -11.52 -7.00 -0.70
CA VAL A 98 -12.15 -6.78 -2.00
C VAL A 98 -12.66 -5.35 -2.09
N ALA A 99 -13.38 -4.85 -1.09
CA ALA A 99 -13.89 -3.49 -1.08
C ALA A 99 -12.75 -2.45 -1.13
N THR A 100 -11.69 -2.67 -0.37
CA THR A 100 -10.52 -1.77 -0.34
C THR A 100 -9.85 -1.73 -1.71
N ASN A 101 -9.64 -2.88 -2.34
CA ASN A 101 -8.90 -2.95 -3.61
C ASN A 101 -9.74 -2.55 -4.83
N LEU A 102 -11.07 -2.71 -4.80
CA LEU A 102 -11.94 -2.30 -5.90
C LEU A 102 -12.38 -0.84 -5.81
N PHE A 103 -12.73 -0.34 -4.63
CA PHE A 103 -13.19 1.04 -4.46
C PHE A 103 -12.03 1.99 -4.20
N PHE A 104 -11.16 1.68 -3.24
CA PHE A 104 -10.05 2.56 -2.84
C PHE A 104 -8.76 2.34 -3.64
N GLY A 105 -8.48 1.10 -4.06
CA GLY A 105 -7.26 0.76 -4.80
C GLY A 105 -7.01 1.57 -6.07
N PRO A 106 -7.99 1.73 -7.00
CA PRO A 106 -7.74 2.41 -8.28
C PRO A 106 -7.40 3.89 -8.11
N GLN A 107 -8.15 4.59 -7.25
CA GLN A 107 -7.87 6.00 -6.92
C GLN A 107 -6.50 6.16 -6.25
N MET A 108 -6.11 5.23 -5.38
CA MET A 108 -4.82 5.24 -4.69
C MET A 108 -3.66 5.00 -5.67
N MET A 109 -3.79 4.03 -6.58
CA MET A 109 -2.79 3.76 -7.63
C MET A 109 -2.64 4.91 -8.61
N PHE A 110 -3.72 5.62 -8.92
CA PHE A 110 -3.67 6.83 -9.73
C PHE A 110 -2.96 7.97 -8.98
N PHE A 111 -3.26 8.17 -7.70
CA PHE A 111 -2.59 9.17 -6.86
C PHE A 111 -1.08 8.90 -6.74
N HIS A 112 -0.68 7.66 -6.48
CA HIS A 112 0.72 7.25 -6.47
C HIS A 112 1.39 7.48 -7.84
N ARG A 113 0.67 7.30 -8.95
CA ARG A 113 1.23 7.67 -10.26
C ARG A 113 1.40 9.19 -10.41
N LEU A 114 0.45 9.98 -9.93
CA LEU A 114 0.52 11.43 -9.97
C LEU A 114 1.71 11.95 -9.16
N GLU A 115 1.94 11.41 -7.96
CA GLU A 115 3.08 11.81 -7.12
C GLU A 115 4.42 11.52 -7.82
N GLU A 116 4.57 10.33 -8.41
CA GLU A 116 5.76 9.95 -9.18
C GLU A 116 6.00 10.89 -10.37
N ASN A 117 4.93 11.29 -11.06
CA ASN A 117 5.00 12.23 -12.17
C ASN A 117 5.46 13.62 -11.72
N ILE A 118 4.99 14.11 -10.58
CA ILE A 118 5.41 15.39 -9.99
C ILE A 118 6.89 15.34 -9.59
N ILE A 119 7.33 14.27 -8.91
CA ILE A 119 8.73 14.12 -8.45
C ILE A 119 9.70 14.12 -9.64
N HIS A 120 9.29 13.52 -10.76
CA HIS A 120 10.11 13.38 -11.96
C HIS A 120 9.85 14.47 -13.01
N TRP A 121 9.00 15.46 -12.73
CA TRP A 121 8.62 16.50 -13.69
C TRP A 121 8.23 15.96 -15.07
N LYS A 122 7.43 14.89 -15.08
CA LYS A 122 6.96 14.21 -16.29
C LYS A 122 5.47 13.96 -16.19
N TRP A 123 4.80 13.79 -17.33
CA TRP A 123 3.40 13.38 -17.36
C TRP A 123 3.24 12.09 -18.16
N ASP A 124 3.18 10.97 -17.46
CA ASP A 124 3.08 9.64 -18.07
C ASP A 124 2.17 8.71 -17.25
N LEU A 125 1.24 8.03 -17.92
CA LEU A 125 0.33 7.05 -17.32
C LEU A 125 0.70 5.60 -17.66
N LYS A 126 1.81 5.37 -18.37
CA LYS A 126 2.28 4.02 -18.73
C LYS A 126 2.46 3.15 -17.49
N GLY A 127 1.87 1.95 -17.53
CA GLY A 127 1.94 1.01 -16.42
C GLY A 127 0.83 1.16 -15.38
N LEU A 128 -0.08 2.14 -15.50
CA LEU A 128 -1.25 2.24 -14.63
C LEU A 128 -2.15 1.00 -14.75
N VAL A 129 -2.35 0.48 -15.96
CA VAL A 129 -3.09 -0.78 -16.18
C VAL A 129 -2.42 -1.95 -15.45
N ALA A 130 -1.09 -2.02 -15.46
CA ALA A 130 -0.36 -3.05 -14.73
C ALA A 130 -0.53 -2.87 -13.21
N ALA A 131 -0.47 -1.62 -12.71
CA ALA A 131 -0.73 -1.30 -11.30
C ALA A 131 -2.14 -1.73 -10.88
N PHE A 132 -3.17 -1.46 -11.68
CA PHE A 132 -4.53 -1.93 -11.40
C PHE A 132 -4.65 -3.46 -11.38
N LYS A 133 -3.92 -4.18 -12.25
CA LYS A 133 -3.87 -5.64 -12.18
C LYS A 133 -3.32 -6.12 -10.84
N THR A 134 -2.31 -5.45 -10.27
CA THR A 134 -1.78 -5.82 -8.94
C THR A 134 -2.83 -5.72 -7.84
N LEU A 135 -3.82 -4.82 -7.97
CA LEU A 135 -4.92 -4.74 -6.99
C LEU A 135 -5.64 -6.07 -6.86
N ILE A 136 -5.81 -6.78 -7.97
CA ILE A 136 -6.51 -8.06 -8.02
C ILE A 136 -5.61 -9.21 -7.57
N TRP A 137 -4.50 -9.45 -8.25
CA TRP A 137 -3.72 -10.68 -8.02
C TRP A 137 -2.76 -10.62 -6.83
N PHE A 138 -2.38 -9.42 -6.38
CA PHE A 138 -1.45 -9.26 -5.25
C PHE A 138 -2.16 -8.66 -4.03
N TRP A 139 -2.79 -7.50 -4.18
CA TRP A 139 -3.29 -6.75 -3.03
C TRP A 139 -4.59 -7.31 -2.44
N ILE A 140 -5.48 -7.97 -3.19
CA ILE A 140 -6.63 -8.67 -2.58
C ILE A 140 -6.15 -9.80 -1.65
N PRO A 141 -5.28 -10.73 -2.08
CA PRO A 141 -4.71 -11.73 -1.16
C PRO A 141 -3.95 -11.09 0.02
N ALA A 142 -3.04 -10.15 -0.26
CA ALA A 142 -2.20 -9.52 0.77
C ALA A 142 -3.04 -8.76 1.81
N HIS A 143 -4.01 -7.96 1.38
CA HIS A 143 -4.90 -7.26 2.29
C HIS A 143 -5.89 -8.18 3.02
N THR A 144 -6.25 -9.33 2.44
CA THR A 144 -7.04 -10.32 3.19
C THR A 144 -6.25 -10.81 4.40
N VAL A 145 -4.97 -11.17 4.22
CA VAL A 145 -4.08 -11.54 5.33
C VAL A 145 -3.94 -10.37 6.32
N THR A 146 -3.77 -9.14 5.82
CA THR A 146 -3.71 -7.94 6.64
C THR A 146 -4.95 -7.74 7.50
N PHE A 147 -6.15 -7.92 6.94
CA PHE A 147 -7.40 -7.65 7.65
C PHE A 147 -7.81 -8.74 8.63
N ILE A 148 -7.19 -9.92 8.58
CA ILE A 148 -7.30 -10.95 9.63
C ILE A 148 -6.58 -10.50 10.92
N LEU A 149 -5.49 -9.73 10.80
CA LEU A 149 -4.71 -9.32 11.97
C LEU A 149 -5.44 -8.29 12.85
N PRO A 150 -5.08 -8.19 14.16
CA PRO A 150 -5.56 -7.12 15.00
C PRO A 150 -5.25 -5.73 14.41
N VAL A 151 -6.18 -4.78 14.60
CA VAL A 151 -6.16 -3.46 13.92
C VAL A 151 -4.83 -2.70 14.04
N ASN A 152 -4.10 -2.89 15.13
CA ASN A 152 -2.84 -2.18 15.41
C ASN A 152 -1.66 -2.69 14.55
N TYR A 153 -1.74 -3.89 13.97
CA TYR A 153 -0.69 -4.48 13.15
C TYR A 153 -0.92 -4.31 11.64
N GLN A 154 -2.13 -3.94 11.25
CA GLN A 154 -2.53 -3.98 9.85
C GLN A 154 -1.76 -2.99 8.97
N ILE A 155 -1.48 -1.81 9.49
CA ILE A 155 -0.69 -0.79 8.77
C ILE A 155 0.77 -1.23 8.65
N GLY A 156 1.34 -1.79 9.71
CA GLY A 156 2.69 -2.34 9.67
C GLY A 156 2.82 -3.45 8.63
N LEU A 157 1.89 -4.41 8.61
CA LEU A 157 1.92 -5.47 7.59
C LEU A 157 1.68 -4.92 6.18
N ALA A 158 0.78 -3.96 6.00
CA ALA A 158 0.56 -3.31 4.71
C ALA A 158 1.84 -2.62 4.19
N ALA A 159 2.61 -1.98 5.06
CA ALA A 159 3.89 -1.38 4.71
C ALA A 159 4.96 -2.44 4.38
N ILE A 160 4.95 -3.60 5.05
CA ILE A 160 5.83 -4.74 4.72
C ILE A 160 5.51 -5.29 3.32
N TRP A 161 4.24 -5.30 2.90
CA TRP A 161 3.87 -5.73 1.55
C TRP A 161 4.52 -4.87 0.45
N SER A 162 4.88 -3.62 0.73
CA SER A 162 5.64 -2.78 -0.22
C SER A 162 7.02 -3.37 -0.55
N ILE A 163 7.67 -4.02 0.42
CA ILE A 163 8.95 -4.71 0.19
C ILE A 163 8.72 -5.96 -0.66
N ALA A 164 7.72 -6.77 -0.30
CA ALA A 164 7.39 -7.98 -1.05
C ALA A 164 7.06 -7.66 -2.52
N LEU A 165 6.23 -6.65 -2.76
CA LEU A 165 5.92 -6.19 -4.11
C LEU A 165 7.16 -5.62 -4.82
N GLY A 166 8.01 -4.89 -4.10
CA GLY A 166 9.29 -4.39 -4.61
C GLY A 166 10.18 -5.51 -5.13
N ILE A 167 10.30 -6.62 -4.38
CA ILE A 167 11.04 -7.81 -4.82
C ILE A 167 10.41 -8.41 -6.09
N ILE A 168 9.10 -8.63 -6.09
CA ILE A 168 8.39 -9.23 -7.23
C ILE A 168 8.56 -8.39 -8.49
N LEU A 169 8.38 -7.07 -8.39
CA LEU A 169 8.51 -6.16 -9.53
C LEU A 169 9.97 -6.03 -10.00
N GLY A 170 10.93 -6.06 -9.08
CA GLY A 170 12.35 -6.06 -9.43
C GLY A 170 12.77 -7.27 -10.26
N ILE A 171 12.17 -8.44 -10.01
CA ILE A 171 12.43 -9.68 -10.76
C ILE A 171 11.69 -9.70 -12.09
N THR A 172 10.45 -9.21 -12.13
CA THR A 172 9.54 -9.39 -13.28
C THR A 172 9.66 -8.31 -14.35
N LEU A 173 10.08 -7.09 -13.99
CA LEU A 173 10.16 -5.99 -14.95
C LEU A 173 11.43 -6.07 -15.81
N PRO A 174 11.32 -5.92 -17.14
CA PRO A 174 12.48 -5.97 -18.03
C PRO A 174 13.43 -4.82 -17.76
N ARG A 175 14.74 -5.09 -17.89
CA ARG A 175 15.79 -4.08 -17.73
C ARG A 175 15.56 -2.92 -18.69
N ASN A 176 15.75 -1.68 -18.22
CA ASN A 176 15.90 -0.57 -19.15
C ASN A 176 17.20 -0.82 -19.94
N LYS A 177 17.09 -1.06 -21.24
CA LYS A 177 18.26 -1.00 -22.12
C LYS A 177 18.58 0.49 -22.27
N ASN A 178 19.62 0.94 -21.59
CA ASN A 178 20.30 2.18 -21.96
C ASN A 178 20.96 1.98 -23.33
#